data_AF-A0A7Z7LUE6-F1
#
_entry.id   AF-A0A7Z7LUE6-F1
#
_cell.length_a   1.000
_cell.length_b   1.000
_cell.length_c   1.000
_cell.angle_alpha   90.00
_cell.angle_beta   90.00
_cell.angle_gamma   90.00
#
_symmetry.space_group_name_H-M   'P 1'
#
loop_
_entity.id
_entity.type
_entity.pdbx_description
1 polymer ?
#
loop_
_entity_poly.entity_id
_entity_poly.type
_entity_poly.pdbx_seq_one_letter_code
_entity_poly.pdbx_strand_id
1 'polypeptide(L)'
;MYSSSIHYDEKKKKYIAAYDIDSQVDLGGMQNHKNSRIYFAGSSAWIEDAAWIDNDRFILAGIHSDEQSQRIPYIIIGSIKGKSLQAYHCTGKACIQTIGYKAANIGKIKIEDD
;
A
#
# COMPACT_ATOMS: atom_id res chain seq x y z
N MET A 1 2.84 10.40 11.94
CA MET A 1 2.92 8.97 12.26
C MET A 1 1.60 8.40 11.81
N TYR A 2 1.59 7.77 10.63
CA TYR A 2 0.36 7.35 9.95
C TYR A 2 0.54 5.89 9.58
N SER A 3 -0.32 5.02 10.12
CA SER A 3 -0.35 3.59 9.85
C SER A 3 -1.77 3.16 9.47
N SER A 4 -1.88 2.26 8.50
CA SER A 4 -3.08 1.44 8.38
C SER A 4 -3.10 0.49 9.56
N SER A 5 -4.07 0.69 10.44
CA SER A 5 -4.37 -0.24 11.52
C SER A 5 -5.75 -0.82 11.30
N ILE A 6 -5.85 -2.13 11.45
CA ILE A 6 -7.14 -2.80 11.66
C ILE A 6 -7.38 -2.69 13.16
N HIS A 7 -8.40 -1.93 13.56
CA HIS A 7 -8.81 -1.85 14.96
C HIS A 7 -10.22 -2.42 15.11
N TYR A 8 -10.44 -3.08 16.24
CA TYR A 8 -11.76 -3.57 16.62
C TYR A 8 -12.57 -2.41 17.23
N ASP A 9 -13.68 -2.03 16.61
CA ASP A 9 -14.61 -1.05 17.17
C ASP A 9 -15.62 -1.80 18.05
N GLU A 10 -15.44 -1.73 19.38
CA GLU A 10 -16.31 -2.42 20.34
C GLU A 10 -17.78 -1.98 20.25
N LYS A 11 -18.05 -0.73 19.88
CA LYS A 11 -19.43 -0.22 19.76
C LYS A 11 -20.13 -0.78 18.52
N LYS A 12 -19.38 -0.96 17.44
CA LYS A 12 -19.91 -1.49 16.17
C LYS A 12 -19.70 -3.00 16.01
N LYS A 13 -19.02 -3.65 16.96
CA LYS A 13 -18.66 -5.08 16.94
C LYS A 13 -18.07 -5.52 15.61
N LYS A 14 -17.17 -4.72 15.04
CA LYS A 14 -16.54 -5.01 13.75
C LYS A 14 -15.11 -4.48 13.70
N TYR A 15 -14.28 -5.14 12.90
CA TYR A 15 -12.97 -4.62 12.53
C TYR A 15 -13.12 -3.51 11.50
N ILE A 16 -12.50 -2.37 11.75
CA ILE A 16 -12.50 -1.22 10.85
C ILE A 16 -11.07 -0.96 10.40
N ALA A 17 -10.88 -0.86 9.09
CA ALA A 17 -9.63 -0.37 8.52
C ALA A 17 -9.57 1.15 8.75
N ALA A 18 -8.58 1.60 9.54
CA ALA A 18 -8.20 3.00 9.59
C ALA A 18 -7.38 3.33 8.33
N TYR A 19 -7.81 4.33 7.58
CA TYR A 19 -7.14 4.80 6.37
C TYR A 19 -6.01 5.76 6.76
N ASP A 20 -4.77 5.28 6.66
CA ASP A 20 -3.54 6.08 6.71
C ASP A 20 -2.35 5.21 6.22
N ILE A 21 -2.34 4.82 4.94
CA ILE A 21 -1.20 4.08 4.34
C ILE A 21 -0.28 5.04 3.61
N ASP A 22 0.52 5.82 4.33
CA ASP A 22 1.27 6.87 3.62
C ASP A 22 2.77 6.64 3.51
N SER A 23 3.35 5.56 4.07
CA SER A 23 4.79 5.30 3.83
C SER A 23 5.31 3.89 4.08
N GLN A 24 4.56 2.96 4.70
CA GLN A 24 5.10 1.65 5.08
C GLN A 24 4.20 0.51 4.61
N VAL A 25 4.82 -0.55 4.09
CA VAL A 25 4.15 -1.81 3.75
C VAL A 25 4.77 -2.94 4.54
N ASP A 26 3.92 -3.68 5.26
CA ASP A 26 4.29 -4.84 6.06
C ASP A 26 3.67 -6.12 5.49
N LEU A 27 4.46 -7.19 5.47
CA LEU A 27 3.99 -8.54 5.21
C LEU A 27 3.58 -9.18 6.53
N GLY A 28 2.29 -9.50 6.67
CA GLY A 28 1.74 -10.20 7.83
C GLY A 28 1.64 -11.72 7.61
N GLY A 29 2.28 -12.50 8.46
CA GLY A 29 2.09 -13.95 8.53
C GLY A 29 0.92 -14.31 9.45
N MET A 30 -0.17 -14.81 8.87
CA MET A 30 -1.39 -15.12 9.63
C MET A 30 -1.20 -16.26 10.64
N GLN A 31 -0.44 -17.29 10.29
CA GLN A 31 -0.26 -18.47 11.14
C GLN A 31 0.71 -18.25 12.31
N ASN A 32 1.71 -17.39 12.11
CA ASN A 32 2.77 -17.14 13.10
C ASN A 32 2.63 -15.78 13.79
N HIS A 33 1.61 -14.99 13.42
CA HIS A 33 1.36 -13.63 13.88
C HIS A 33 2.59 -12.70 13.79
N LYS A 34 3.49 -12.96 12.83
CA LYS A 34 4.69 -12.15 12.62
C LYS A 34 4.47 -11.17 11.48
N ASN A 35 4.81 -9.91 11.73
CA ASN A 35 4.86 -8.89 10.70
C ASN A 35 6.33 -8.61 10.33
N SER A 36 6.58 -8.36 9.06
CA SER A 36 7.91 -7.95 8.57
C SER A 36 7.75 -6.81 7.57
N ARG A 37 8.48 -5.72 7.79
CA ARG A 37 8.47 -4.59 6.86
C ARG A 37 9.10 -5.01 5.54
N ILE A 38 8.36 -4.81 4.45
CA ILE A 38 8.82 -5.11 3.08
C ILE A 38 9.11 -3.86 2.27
N TYR A 39 8.53 -2.71 2.62
CA TYR A 39 8.81 -1.45 1.93
C TYR A 39 8.59 -0.22 2.83
N PHE A 40 9.38 0.82 2.60
CA PHE A 40 9.21 2.15 3.19
C PHE A 40 9.42 3.24 2.12
N ALA A 41 8.38 4.03 1.83
CA ALA A 41 8.32 5.02 0.77
C ALA A 41 8.91 6.39 1.16
N GLY A 42 9.08 6.67 2.45
CA GLY A 42 9.54 7.97 2.94
C GLY A 42 8.42 9.02 3.03
N SER A 43 8.77 10.29 3.28
CA SER A 43 7.79 11.35 3.55
C SER A 43 7.18 12.00 2.31
N SER A 44 7.77 11.77 1.13
CA SER A 44 7.32 12.34 -0.14
C SER A 44 6.64 11.31 -1.04
N ALA A 45 6.37 10.10 -0.56
CA ALA A 45 5.72 9.05 -1.34
C ALA A 45 4.84 8.18 -0.47
N TRP A 46 3.74 7.68 -1.03
CA TRP A 46 2.78 6.82 -0.38
C TRP A 46 2.37 5.65 -1.27
N ILE A 47 1.97 4.54 -0.64
CA ILE A 47 1.46 3.35 -1.34
C ILE A 47 -0.05 3.36 -1.25
N GLU A 48 -0.67 3.44 -2.41
CA GLU A 48 -2.10 3.57 -2.57
C GLU A 48 -2.81 2.21 -2.66
N ASP A 49 -2.15 1.21 -3.24
CA ASP A 49 -2.71 -0.14 -3.39
C ASP A 49 -1.61 -1.20 -3.40
N ALA A 50 -1.99 -2.43 -3.04
CA ALA A 50 -1.13 -3.59 -3.03
C ALA A 50 -1.89 -4.83 -3.48
N ALA A 51 -1.27 -5.65 -4.32
CA ALA A 51 -1.85 -6.92 -4.76
C ALA A 51 -0.79 -8.01 -4.90
N TRP A 52 -1.17 -9.24 -4.59
CA TRP A 52 -0.38 -10.42 -4.92
C TRP A 52 -0.47 -10.71 -6.42
N ILE A 53 0.67 -10.99 -7.04
CA ILE A 53 0.76 -11.53 -8.40
C ILE A 53 0.69 -13.06 -8.31
N ASP A 54 1.42 -13.63 -7.34
CA ASP A 54 1.41 -15.05 -6.99
C ASP A 54 1.91 -15.24 -5.54
N ASN A 55 2.22 -16.47 -5.13
CA ASN A 55 2.66 -16.81 -3.77
C ASN A 55 4.06 -16.26 -3.39
N ASP A 56 4.77 -15.65 -4.33
CA ASP A 56 6.09 -15.06 -4.10
C ASP A 56 6.13 -13.56 -4.44
N ARG A 57 5.39 -13.15 -5.47
CA ARG A 57 5.50 -11.82 -6.05
C ARG A 57 4.29 -10.96 -5.75
N PHE A 58 4.54 -9.68 -5.52
CA PHE A 58 3.51 -8.67 -5.29
C PHE A 58 3.78 -7.42 -6.11
N ILE A 59 2.73 -6.63 -6.31
CA ILE A 59 2.80 -5.29 -6.89
C ILE A 59 2.29 -4.28 -5.87
N LEU A 60 3.00 -3.16 -5.74
CA LEU A 60 2.56 -1.97 -5.02
C LEU A 60 2.35 -0.86 -6.04
N ALA A 61 1.22 -0.15 -5.94
CA ALA A 61 0.98 1.08 -6.68
C ALA A 61 1.09 2.25 -5.71
N GLY A 62 1.87 3.26 -6.07
CA GLY A 62 2.10 4.42 -5.21
C GLY A 62 2.16 5.72 -5.99
N ILE A 63 2.20 6.81 -5.25
CA ILE A 63 2.39 8.16 -5.77
C ILE A 63 3.50 8.82 -4.97
N HIS A 64 4.40 9.50 -5.67
CA HIS A 64 5.37 10.39 -5.04
C HIS A 64 5.09 11.84 -5.42
N SER A 65 5.39 12.74 -4.50
CA SER A 65 5.40 14.18 -4.72
C SER A 65 6.81 14.59 -5.14
N ASP A 66 6.92 15.29 -6.27
CA ASP A 66 8.16 15.94 -6.66
C ASP A 66 8.36 17.30 -5.96
N GLU A 67 9.45 18.00 -6.30
CA GLU A 67 9.79 19.33 -5.77
C GLU A 67 8.74 20.40 -6.13
N GLN A 68 7.95 20.19 -7.17
CA GLN A 68 6.86 21.08 -7.60
C GLN A 68 5.51 20.69 -7.00
N SER A 69 5.49 19.77 -6.03
CA SER A 69 4.27 19.21 -5.43
C SER A 69 3.38 18.47 -6.44
N GLN A 70 3.94 18.02 -7.57
CA GLN A 70 3.23 17.22 -8.55
C GLN A 70 3.19 15.77 -8.10
N ARG A 71 2.01 15.15 -8.28
CA ARG A 71 1.77 13.75 -7.94
C ARG A 71 2.16 12.86 -9.12
N ILE A 72 3.19 12.06 -8.95
CA ILE A 72 3.73 11.20 -10.00
C ILE A 72 3.58 9.74 -9.57
N PRO A 73 2.84 8.92 -10.35
CA PRO A 73 2.59 7.53 -10.02
C PRO A 73 3.85 6.70 -10.27
N TYR A 74 4.01 5.68 -9.45
CA TYR A 74 5.03 4.66 -9.60
C TYR A 74 4.46 3.30 -9.21
N ILE A 75 5.08 2.23 -9.72
CA ILE A 75 4.78 0.87 -9.28
C ILE A 75 6.05 0.20 -8.78
N ILE A 76 5.90 -0.73 -7.84
CA ILE A 76 6.96 -1.60 -7.37
C ILE A 76 6.54 -3.03 -7.56
N ILE A 77 7.40 -3.85 -8.17
CA ILE A 77 7.24 -5.30 -8.19
C ILE A 77 8.25 -5.88 -7.20
N GLY A 78 7.75 -6.64 -6.23
CA GLY A 78 8.59 -7.30 -5.23
C GLY A 78 8.53 -8.82 -5.29
N SER A 79 9.60 -9.48 -4.87
CA SER A 79 9.68 -10.93 -4.65
C SER A 79 10.12 -11.21 -3.22
N ILE A 80 9.37 -12.06 -2.51
CA ILE A 80 9.66 -12.44 -1.13
C ILE A 80 10.86 -13.39 -1.04
N LYS A 81 10.88 -14.45 -1.86
CA LYS A 81 11.97 -15.42 -1.93
C LYS A 81 13.24 -14.79 -2.49
N GLY A 82 13.09 -13.97 -3.53
CA GLY A 82 14.19 -13.24 -4.17
C GLY A 82 14.71 -12.06 -3.34
N LYS A 83 13.96 -11.62 -2.32
CA LYS A 83 14.26 -10.43 -1.50
C LYS A 83 14.60 -9.21 -2.34
N SER A 84 13.84 -8.99 -3.40
CA SER A 84 14.10 -7.93 -4.37
C SER A 84 12.87 -7.04 -4.55
N LEU A 85 13.14 -5.78 -4.85
CA LEU A 85 12.15 -4.78 -5.23
C LEU A 85 12.63 -4.10 -6.51
N GLN A 86 11.74 -3.94 -7.47
CA GLN A 86 12.00 -3.20 -8.70
C GLN A 86 10.97 -2.09 -8.85
N ALA A 87 11.44 -0.85 -8.86
CA ALA A 87 10.60 0.33 -9.00
C ALA A 87 10.53 0.79 -10.46
N TYR A 88 9.33 1.17 -10.90
CA TYR A 88 9.07 1.72 -12.21
C TYR A 88 8.36 3.06 -12.02
N HIS A 89 9.02 4.12 -12.47
CA HIS A 89 8.52 5.48 -12.37
C HIS A 89 7.94 5.92 -13.70
N CYS A 90 6.73 6.48 -13.67
CA CYS A 90 6.19 7.14 -14.84
C CYS A 90 6.90 8.48 -15.01
N THR A 91 7.38 8.77 -16.23
CA THR A 91 8.10 10.01 -16.53
C THR A 91 7.38 10.85 -17.58
N GLY A 92 7.48 12.17 -17.44
CA GLY A 92 6.88 13.14 -18.36
C GLY A 92 5.50 13.65 -17.95
N LYS A 93 5.01 14.66 -18.68
CA LYS A 93 3.82 15.43 -18.29
C LYS A 93 2.53 14.60 -18.23
N ALA A 94 2.41 13.56 -19.06
CA ALA A 94 1.24 12.69 -19.09
C ALA A 94 1.08 11.83 -17.82
N CYS A 95 2.16 11.68 -17.04
CA CYS A 95 2.15 10.91 -15.81
C CYS A 95 1.57 11.67 -14.62
N ILE A 96 1.55 13.00 -14.66
CA ILE A 96 1.14 13.84 -13.53
C ILE A 96 -0.35 13.59 -13.23
N GLN A 97 -0.62 13.12 -12.02
CA GLN A 97 -1.98 12.88 -11.54
C GLN A 97 -2.60 14.20 -11.09
N THR A 98 -3.72 14.58 -11.70
CA THR A 98 -4.53 15.74 -11.32
C THR A 98 -5.65 15.40 -10.35
N ILE A 99 -5.96 14.10 -10.20
CA ILE A 99 -6.95 13.56 -9.27
C ILE A 99 -6.27 12.59 -8.30
N GLY A 100 -6.76 12.55 -7.05
CA GLY A 100 -6.31 11.54 -6.09
C GLY A 100 -6.73 10.14 -6.55
N TYR A 101 -5.81 9.20 -6.49
CA TYR A 101 -6.14 7.80 -6.71
C TYR A 101 -7.03 7.30 -5.56
N LYS A 102 -8.01 6.45 -5.89
CA LYS A 102 -8.83 5.74 -4.90
C LYS A 102 -8.70 4.25 -5.18
N ALA A 103 -8.12 3.50 -4.25
CA ALA A 103 -7.96 2.06 -4.38
C ALA A 103 -9.30 1.37 -4.64
N ALA A 104 -9.43 0.74 -5.81
CA ALA A 104 -10.67 0.12 -6.27
C ALA A 104 -11.01 -1.17 -5.51
N ASN A 105 -10.01 -1.82 -4.91
CA ASN A 105 -10.12 -3.13 -4.28
C ASN A 105 -10.23 -3.06 -2.76
N ILE A 106 -9.54 -2.11 -2.10
CA ILE A 106 -9.58 -1.95 -0.63
C ILE A 106 -10.99 -1.57 -0.13
N GLY A 107 -11.73 -0.73 -0.86
CA GLY A 107 -13.11 -0.36 -0.50
C GLY A 107 -14.12 -1.51 -0.58
N LYS A 108 -13.74 -2.68 -1.12
CA LYS A 108 -14.61 -3.85 -1.32
C LYS A 108 -14.31 -5.00 -0.36
N ILE A 109 -13.26 -4.93 0.44
CA ILE A 109 -12.92 -5.99 1.40
C ILE A 109 -13.90 -5.89 2.57
N LYS A 110 -14.95 -6.70 2.53
CA LYS A 110 -15.78 -7.04 3.69
C LYS A 110 -15.02 -8.08 4.50
N ILE A 111 -14.50 -7.69 5.66
CA ILE A 111 -14.06 -8.63 6.68
C ILE A 111 -15.28 -8.88 7.56
N GLU A 112 -15.97 -9.98 7.32
CA GLU A 112 -17.02 -10.50 8.19
C GLU A 112 -16.38 -11.60 9.05
N ASP A 113 -16.57 -11.56 10.37
CA ASP A 113 -16.28 -12.69 11.26
C ASP A 113 -17.39 -13.74 11.06
N ASP A 114 -17.02 -15.03 11.03
CA ASP A 114 -17.96 -16.17 11.04
C ASP A 114 -18.92 -16.12 12.24
#